data_AF-A0A9N8V2N8-F1
#
_entry.id   AF-A0A9N8V2N8-F1
#
_cell.length_a   1.000
_cell.length_b   1.000
_cell.length_c   1.000
_cell.angle_alpha   90.00
_cell.angle_beta   90.00
_cell.angle_gamma   90.00
#
_symmetry.space_group_name_H-M   'P 1'
#
loop_
_entity.id
_entity.type
_entity.pdbx_description
1 polymer ?
#
loop_
_entity_poly.entity_id
_entity_poly.type
_entity_poly.pdbx_seq_one_letter_code
_entity_poly.pdbx_strand_id
1 'polypeptide(L)'
;MTSIEKANNLLVDLHVKYIQSLDTKKDDLEYWFTEHLRLSGVYWGLTALDLLKNVNMLNREDVVKYVVSCGFGGHIGHDPHLTHTLYAVQILVIEDALDSVNTEKIIEYVKSRQDPQTGAFTGDEWEEIDTRFSYCAISCLSLLKRLDAIDVKKAIEFIMLCKNFDGGFGNTPGAESHAVFCCVGALAIVNSLHLVDADLLGWWLCERQLKNGGLNGRPEKLEDDPESGGIADRPGDMVDVFHTLFGIAGLSLLGYPDLKSVDPVYCLPKYVVQRIGLAERYHV
;
A
#
# COMPACT_ATOMS: atom_id res chain seq x y z
N MET A 1 15.12 -31.17 10.86
CA MET A 1 14.54 -30.67 9.62
C MET A 1 15.59 -30.72 8.53
N THR A 2 15.24 -31.29 7.37
CA THR A 2 16.10 -31.26 6.18
C THR A 2 16.21 -29.82 5.63
N SER A 3 17.19 -29.53 4.79
CA SER A 3 17.33 -28.21 4.14
C SER A 3 16.09 -27.83 3.31
N ILE A 4 15.36 -28.81 2.79
CA ILE A 4 14.13 -28.64 2.02
C ILE A 4 12.93 -28.29 2.92
N GLU A 5 12.84 -28.84 4.14
CA GLU A 5 11.80 -28.47 5.11
C GLU A 5 11.96 -27.04 5.65
N LYS A 6 13.18 -26.50 5.67
CA LYS A 6 13.43 -25.10 6.02
C LYS A 6 12.97 -24.11 4.94
N ALA A 7 13.02 -24.51 3.66
CA ALA A 7 12.64 -23.66 2.54
C ALA A 7 11.11 -23.43 2.42
N ASN A 8 10.29 -24.25 3.08
CA ASN A 8 8.83 -24.20 2.94
C ASN A 8 8.11 -23.46 4.07
N ASN A 9 8.82 -23.00 5.11
CA ASN A 9 8.21 -22.43 6.31
C ASN A 9 8.54 -20.94 6.46
N LEU A 10 7.50 -20.11 6.53
CA LEU A 10 7.60 -18.70 6.86
C LEU A 10 8.13 -18.53 8.30
N LEU A 11 9.20 -17.74 8.46
CA LEU A 11 9.88 -17.54 9.74
C LEU A 11 9.19 -16.44 10.56
N VAL A 12 7.92 -16.66 10.93
CA VAL A 12 7.04 -15.68 11.58
C VAL A 12 7.71 -14.96 12.76
N ASP A 13 8.33 -15.70 13.68
CA ASP A 13 8.97 -15.13 14.87
C ASP A 13 10.10 -14.16 14.52
N LEU A 14 10.83 -14.41 13.43
CA LEU A 14 11.89 -13.51 12.95
C LEU A 14 11.30 -12.23 12.35
N HIS A 15 10.21 -12.33 11.59
CA HIS A 15 9.53 -11.15 11.04
C HIS A 15 8.94 -10.27 12.14
N VAL A 16 8.30 -10.87 13.15
CA VAL A 16 7.76 -10.14 14.31
C VAL A 16 8.89 -9.41 15.06
N LYS A 17 9.98 -10.13 15.36
CA LYS A 17 11.14 -9.55 16.06
C LYS A 17 11.81 -8.44 15.25
N TYR A 18 11.90 -8.60 13.92
CA TYR A 18 12.41 -7.58 13.03
C TYR A 18 11.58 -6.29 13.12
N ILE A 19 10.26 -6.38 12.94
CA ILE A 19 9.35 -5.22 12.98
C ILE A 19 9.44 -4.49 14.33
N GLN A 20 9.49 -5.22 15.44
CA GLN A 20 9.64 -4.62 16.79
C GLN A 20 10.99 -3.91 16.98
N SER A 21 12.04 -4.34 16.28
CA SER A 21 13.37 -3.74 16.41
C SER A 21 13.52 -2.41 15.67
N LEU A 22 12.63 -2.09 14.73
CA LEU A 22 12.75 -0.91 13.86
C LEU A 22 12.78 0.41 14.64
N ASP A 23 12.06 0.52 15.76
CA ASP A 23 12.07 1.73 16.60
C ASP A 23 13.16 1.73 17.68
N THR A 24 13.97 0.68 17.79
CA THR A 24 14.94 0.56 18.90
C THR A 24 16.31 1.19 18.61
N LYS A 25 16.61 1.47 17.34
CA LYS A 25 17.95 1.91 16.89
C LYS A 25 18.11 3.44 16.85
N LYS A 26 17.67 4.16 17.88
CA LYS A 26 17.64 5.64 17.90
C LYS A 26 19.03 6.28 17.89
N ASP A 27 20.07 5.51 18.20
CA ASP A 27 21.47 5.95 18.15
C ASP A 27 22.13 5.74 16.77
N ASP A 28 21.46 5.06 15.82
CA ASP A 28 21.99 4.84 14.46
C ASP A 28 21.62 5.97 13.50
N LEU A 29 22.58 6.35 12.64
CA LEU A 29 22.35 7.35 11.59
C LEU A 29 21.28 6.91 10.56
N GLU A 30 21.30 5.62 10.20
CA GLU A 30 20.34 5.03 9.25
C GLU A 30 18.88 5.13 9.75
N TYR A 31 18.69 5.04 11.07
CA TYR A 31 17.37 5.25 11.66
C TYR A 31 16.85 6.65 11.33
N TRP A 32 17.68 7.69 11.44
CA TRP A 32 17.26 9.06 11.16
C TRP A 32 17.15 9.37 9.66
N PHE A 33 17.93 8.72 8.80
CA PHE A 33 17.79 8.87 7.34
C PHE A 33 16.45 8.36 6.81
N THR A 34 15.81 7.43 7.51
CA THR A 34 14.49 6.89 7.14
C THR A 34 13.33 7.59 7.86
N GLU A 35 13.58 8.71 8.56
CA GLU A 35 12.56 9.43 9.32
C GLU A 35 11.35 9.82 8.46
N HIS A 36 11.58 10.31 7.25
CA HIS A 36 10.55 10.70 6.29
C HIS A 36 9.63 9.54 5.87
N LEU A 37 10.00 8.28 6.13
CA LEU A 37 9.21 7.08 5.84
C LEU A 37 8.54 6.50 7.08
N ARG A 38 8.69 7.11 8.27
CA ARG A 38 8.38 6.45 9.54
C ARG A 38 6.89 6.15 9.71
N LEU A 39 6.00 7.07 9.32
CA LEU A 39 4.56 6.82 9.29
C LEU A 39 4.22 5.63 8.36
N SER A 40 4.81 5.59 7.18
CA SER A 40 4.67 4.49 6.23
C SER A 40 5.17 3.17 6.84
N GLY A 41 6.29 3.21 7.55
CA GLY A 41 6.85 2.09 8.31
C GLY A 41 5.91 1.55 9.38
N VAL A 42 5.18 2.42 10.09
CA VAL A 42 4.15 2.01 11.05
C VAL A 42 3.01 1.29 10.33
N TYR A 43 2.52 1.81 9.20
CA TYR A 43 1.48 1.13 8.41
C TYR A 43 1.96 -0.25 7.93
N TRP A 44 3.16 -0.33 7.35
CA TRP A 44 3.70 -1.57 6.82
C TRP A 44 3.91 -2.61 7.92
N GLY A 45 4.50 -2.21 9.04
CA GLY A 45 4.75 -3.08 10.18
C GLY A 45 3.46 -3.55 10.85
N LEU A 46 2.52 -2.64 11.11
CA LEU A 46 1.24 -2.96 11.75
C LEU A 46 0.42 -3.94 10.90
N THR A 47 0.33 -3.68 9.60
CA THR A 47 -0.41 -4.53 8.66
C THR A 47 0.24 -5.91 8.55
N ALA A 48 1.57 -5.97 8.44
CA ALA A 48 2.30 -7.24 8.40
C ALA A 48 2.10 -8.06 9.68
N LEU A 49 2.20 -7.43 10.85
CA LEU A 49 1.94 -8.08 12.14
C LEU A 49 0.51 -8.62 12.22
N ASP A 50 -0.47 -7.88 11.70
CA ASP A 50 -1.85 -8.34 11.68
C ASP A 50 -2.04 -9.59 10.81
N LEU A 51 -1.52 -9.56 9.58
CA LEU A 51 -1.56 -10.70 8.65
C LEU A 51 -0.87 -11.94 9.25
N LEU A 52 0.19 -11.73 10.03
CA LEU A 52 0.91 -12.76 10.80
C LEU A 52 0.21 -13.17 12.12
N LYS A 53 -1.01 -12.72 12.41
CA LYS A 53 -1.77 -13.00 13.65
C LYS A 53 -1.10 -12.47 14.94
N ASN A 54 -0.30 -11.42 14.83
CA ASN A 54 0.50 -10.82 15.90
C ASN A 54 0.15 -9.34 16.16
N VAL A 55 -1.14 -8.99 16.07
CA VAL A 55 -1.65 -7.59 16.22
C VAL A 55 -1.23 -6.88 17.50
N ASN A 56 -1.05 -7.60 18.61
CA ASN A 56 -0.75 -7.01 19.93
C ASN A 56 0.75 -6.69 20.14
N MET A 57 1.58 -6.82 19.10
CA MET A 57 3.03 -6.59 19.21
C MET A 57 3.42 -5.11 19.19
N LEU A 58 2.51 -4.23 18.75
CA LEU A 58 2.62 -2.78 18.87
C LEU A 58 1.56 -2.26 19.83
N ASN A 59 1.90 -1.25 20.63
CA ASN A 59 0.94 -0.63 21.52
C ASN A 59 -0.01 0.30 20.72
N ARG A 60 -1.31 -0.03 20.73
CA ARG A 60 -2.35 0.73 20.02
C ARG A 60 -2.36 2.22 20.40
N GLU A 61 -2.28 2.55 21.69
CA GLU A 61 -2.36 3.94 22.15
C GLU A 61 -1.16 4.76 21.65
N ASP A 62 0.03 4.17 21.69
CA ASP A 62 1.25 4.80 21.18
C ASP A 62 1.19 4.99 19.65
N VAL A 63 0.71 3.99 18.92
CA VAL A 63 0.53 4.05 17.46
C VAL A 63 -0.45 5.17 17.09
N VAL A 64 -1.65 5.19 17.69
CA VAL A 64 -2.67 6.20 17.41
C VAL A 64 -2.16 7.60 17.75
N LYS A 65 -1.53 7.76 18.92
CA LYS A 65 -0.95 9.05 19.34
C LYS A 65 0.14 9.53 18.37
N TYR A 66 0.98 8.62 17.88
CA TYR A 66 2.02 8.94 16.92
C TYR A 66 1.42 9.40 15.58
N VAL A 67 0.45 8.67 15.02
CA VAL A 67 -0.23 9.03 13.77
C VAL A 67 -0.89 10.41 13.87
N VAL A 68 -1.59 10.68 14.97
CA VAL A 68 -2.22 11.99 15.22
C VAL A 68 -1.16 13.10 15.26
N SER A 69 0.01 12.84 15.84
CA SER A 69 1.10 13.81 15.97
C SER A 69 1.82 14.11 14.64
N CYS A 70 1.79 13.18 13.68
CA CYS A 70 2.41 13.39 12.36
C CYS A 70 1.63 14.36 11.46
N GLY A 71 0.35 14.64 11.74
CA GLY A 71 -0.41 15.65 10.98
C GLY A 71 -0.46 15.40 9.47
N PHE A 72 -0.53 14.13 9.05
CA PHE A 72 -0.54 13.67 7.64
C PHE A 72 0.80 13.75 6.88
N GLY A 73 1.90 14.07 7.57
CA GLY A 73 3.27 13.97 7.05
C GLY A 73 3.94 12.62 7.35
N GLY A 74 5.12 12.40 6.79
CA GLY A 74 5.90 11.16 6.99
C GLY A 74 6.44 10.98 8.41
N HIS A 75 6.61 12.09 9.13
CA HIS A 75 6.97 12.14 10.54
C HIS A 75 6.44 13.42 11.21
N ILE A 76 6.63 13.56 12.52
CA ILE A 76 6.27 14.76 13.26
C ILE A 76 7.03 15.96 12.70
N GLY A 77 6.30 17.02 12.32
CA GLY A 77 6.87 18.24 11.76
C GLY A 77 7.22 18.17 10.28
N HIS A 78 6.88 17.07 9.59
CA HIS A 78 7.03 16.97 8.13
C HIS A 78 5.77 17.50 7.43
N ASP A 79 5.95 17.99 6.20
CA ASP A 79 4.85 18.49 5.39
C ASP A 79 3.85 17.37 5.03
N PRO A 80 2.55 17.70 4.92
CA PRO A 80 1.54 16.73 4.56
C PRO A 80 1.75 16.26 3.12
N HIS A 81 1.52 14.97 2.90
CA HIS A 81 1.60 14.37 1.57
C HIS A 81 0.53 13.30 1.42
N LEU A 82 -0.03 13.15 0.22
CA LEU A 82 -1.19 12.31 -0.01
C LEU A 82 -0.94 10.83 0.30
N THR A 83 0.27 10.33 0.01
CA THR A 83 0.70 8.97 0.40
C THR A 83 0.68 8.76 1.91
N HIS A 84 1.26 9.69 2.67
CA HIS A 84 1.28 9.63 4.14
C HIS A 84 -0.11 9.80 4.73
N THR A 85 -0.96 10.63 4.10
CA THR A 85 -2.37 10.79 4.47
C THR A 85 -3.12 9.46 4.36
N LEU A 86 -2.93 8.71 3.26
CA LEU A 86 -3.53 7.38 3.12
C LEU A 86 -3.04 6.43 4.21
N TYR A 87 -1.72 6.35 4.44
CA TYR A 87 -1.16 5.45 5.46
C TYR A 87 -1.68 5.79 6.86
N ALA A 88 -1.79 7.07 7.22
CA ALA A 88 -2.41 7.50 8.47
C ALA A 88 -3.85 6.98 8.58
N VAL A 89 -4.68 7.19 7.55
CA VAL A 89 -6.07 6.72 7.53
C VAL A 89 -6.14 5.20 7.62
N GLN A 90 -5.28 4.48 6.91
CA GLN A 90 -5.21 3.02 6.97
C GLN A 90 -4.85 2.51 8.37
N ILE A 91 -3.86 3.11 9.04
CA ILE A 91 -3.50 2.76 10.43
C ILE A 91 -4.69 3.00 11.35
N LEU A 92 -5.33 4.17 11.28
CA LEU A 92 -6.50 4.49 12.11
C LEU A 92 -7.70 3.58 11.81
N VAL A 93 -7.86 3.14 10.56
CA VAL A 93 -8.87 2.15 10.18
C VAL A 93 -8.55 0.79 10.78
N ILE A 94 -7.30 0.32 10.74
CA ILE A 94 -6.87 -0.96 11.37
C ILE A 94 -7.15 -0.91 12.87
N GLU A 95 -6.74 0.16 13.53
CA GLU A 95 -6.85 0.37 14.98
C GLU A 95 -8.24 0.78 15.45
N ASP A 96 -9.21 0.95 14.54
CA ASP A 96 -10.57 1.41 14.85
C ASP A 96 -10.55 2.73 15.66
N ALA A 97 -9.85 3.73 15.12
CA ALA A 97 -9.50 4.99 15.79
C ALA A 97 -9.71 6.23 14.90
N LEU A 98 -10.57 6.16 13.87
CA LEU A 98 -10.84 7.31 13.00
C LEU A 98 -11.42 8.53 13.75
N ASP A 99 -12.04 8.32 14.91
CA ASP A 99 -12.55 9.35 15.81
C ASP A 99 -11.46 10.17 16.51
N SER A 100 -10.20 9.71 16.46
CA SER A 100 -9.06 10.44 17.03
C SER A 100 -8.56 11.60 16.15
N VAL A 101 -9.11 11.77 14.95
CA VAL A 101 -8.71 12.81 13.98
C VAL A 101 -9.92 13.57 13.45
N ASN A 102 -9.68 14.77 12.90
CA ASN A 102 -10.71 15.51 12.18
C ASN A 102 -10.79 15.00 10.72
N THR A 103 -11.74 14.11 10.46
CA THR A 103 -11.97 13.51 9.14
C THR A 103 -12.31 14.54 8.06
N GLU A 104 -13.09 15.57 8.39
CA GLU A 104 -13.42 16.66 7.46
C GLU A 104 -12.17 17.38 6.93
N LYS A 105 -11.17 17.62 7.78
CA LYS A 105 -9.89 18.21 7.33
C LYS A 105 -9.14 17.32 6.35
N ILE A 106 -9.18 15.99 6.57
CA ILE A 106 -8.57 15.03 5.64
C ILE A 106 -9.27 15.06 4.30
N ILE A 107 -10.61 15.06 4.32
CA ILE A 107 -11.43 15.09 3.10
C ILE A 107 -11.15 16.37 2.31
N GLU A 108 -11.13 17.54 2.96
CA GLU A 108 -10.81 18.80 2.28
C GLU A 108 -9.37 18.83 1.75
N TYR A 109 -8.41 18.28 2.48
CA TYR A 109 -7.03 18.15 1.99
C TYR A 109 -6.97 17.28 0.72
N VAL A 110 -7.51 16.06 0.78
CA VAL A 110 -7.50 15.12 -0.36
C VAL A 110 -8.24 15.72 -1.56
N LYS A 111 -9.39 16.34 -1.35
CA LYS A 111 -10.15 17.04 -2.38
C LYS A 111 -9.35 18.16 -3.02
N SER A 112 -8.62 18.95 -2.22
CA SER A 112 -7.78 20.05 -2.72
C SER A 112 -6.60 19.60 -3.58
N ARG A 113 -6.28 18.30 -3.59
CA ARG A 113 -5.24 17.72 -4.45
C ARG A 113 -5.76 17.29 -5.83
N GLN A 114 -7.07 17.29 -6.06
CA GLN A 114 -7.62 16.98 -7.38
C GLN A 114 -7.53 18.21 -8.30
N ASP A 115 -6.88 18.06 -9.44
CA ASP A 115 -6.95 19.04 -10.53
C ASP A 115 -8.36 19.00 -11.15
N PRO A 116 -9.13 20.11 -11.08
CA PRO A 116 -10.49 20.16 -11.59
C PRO A 116 -10.58 20.13 -13.12
N GLN A 117 -9.48 20.36 -13.84
CA GLN A 117 -9.44 20.30 -15.30
C GLN A 117 -9.14 18.88 -15.76
N THR A 118 -8.03 18.30 -15.29
CA THR A 118 -7.50 17.02 -15.77
C THR A 118 -8.04 15.81 -15.01
N GLY A 119 -8.48 15.99 -13.76
CA GLY A 119 -8.86 14.89 -12.86
C GLY A 119 -7.68 14.21 -12.16
N ALA A 120 -6.44 14.60 -12.49
CA ALA A 120 -5.23 14.11 -11.85
C ALA A 120 -5.19 14.53 -10.37
N PHE A 121 -4.42 13.79 -9.57
CA PHE A 121 -4.14 14.15 -8.19
C PHE A 121 -2.67 14.48 -8.01
N THR A 122 -2.37 15.47 -7.17
CA THR A 122 -1.01 15.81 -6.76
C THR A 122 -0.67 15.24 -5.37
N GLY A 123 0.61 14.96 -5.13
CA GLY A 123 1.08 14.45 -3.84
C GLY A 123 1.02 15.49 -2.73
N ASP A 124 1.40 16.72 -3.05
CA ASP A 124 1.52 17.86 -2.14
C ASP A 124 1.35 19.19 -2.89
N GLU A 125 1.89 20.29 -2.35
CA GLU A 125 1.83 21.63 -2.93
C GLU A 125 2.80 21.87 -4.10
N TRP A 126 3.72 20.95 -4.37
CA TRP A 126 4.71 21.03 -5.45
C TRP A 126 4.23 20.38 -6.75
N GLU A 127 2.97 19.92 -6.76
CA GLU A 127 2.22 19.56 -7.96
C GLU A 127 2.81 18.41 -8.80
N GLU A 128 3.55 17.48 -8.17
CA GLU A 128 3.89 16.20 -8.82
C GLU A 128 2.59 15.46 -9.18
N ILE A 129 2.45 15.06 -10.44
CA ILE A 129 1.33 14.25 -10.91
C ILE A 129 1.79 12.81 -11.08
N ASP A 130 1.08 11.89 -10.42
CA ASP A 130 1.29 10.45 -10.53
C ASP A 130 0.00 9.68 -10.24
N THR A 131 -0.27 8.61 -10.99
CA THR A 131 -1.40 7.68 -10.73
C THR A 131 -1.40 7.09 -9.29
N ARG A 132 -0.25 7.00 -8.62
CA ARG A 132 -0.15 6.67 -7.18
C ARG A 132 -1.03 7.58 -6.34
N PHE A 133 -1.08 8.87 -6.66
CA PHE A 133 -1.90 9.86 -5.97
C PHE A 133 -3.39 9.67 -6.26
N SER A 134 -3.74 9.21 -7.46
CA SER A 134 -5.13 8.84 -7.78
C SER A 134 -5.61 7.69 -6.90
N TYR A 135 -4.80 6.63 -6.77
CA TYR A 135 -5.10 5.54 -5.84
C TYR A 135 -5.16 6.01 -4.38
N CYS A 136 -4.19 6.80 -3.93
CA CYS A 136 -4.15 7.29 -2.56
C CYS A 136 -5.38 8.13 -2.21
N ALA A 137 -5.78 9.06 -3.07
CA ALA A 137 -6.98 9.87 -2.86
C ALA A 137 -8.26 9.02 -2.83
N ILE A 138 -8.45 8.18 -3.84
CA ILE A 138 -9.65 7.34 -3.97
C ILE A 138 -9.76 6.34 -2.82
N SER A 139 -8.65 5.70 -2.45
CA SER A 139 -8.59 4.75 -1.33
C SER A 139 -8.87 5.44 -0.01
N CYS A 140 -8.24 6.60 0.25
CA CYS A 140 -8.46 7.39 1.45
C CYS A 140 -9.93 7.81 1.58
N LEU A 141 -10.52 8.38 0.53
CA LEU A 141 -11.92 8.81 0.56
C LEU A 141 -12.89 7.63 0.65
N SER A 142 -12.58 6.47 0.07
CA SER A 142 -13.42 5.29 0.21
C SER A 142 -13.41 4.73 1.63
N LEU A 143 -12.24 4.67 2.28
CA LEU A 143 -12.09 4.31 3.69
C LEU A 143 -12.88 5.27 4.61
N LEU A 144 -12.92 6.55 4.25
CA LEU A 144 -13.73 7.58 4.92
C LEU A 144 -15.20 7.63 4.47
N LYS A 145 -15.61 6.79 3.52
CA LYS A 145 -16.96 6.75 2.92
C LYS A 145 -17.41 8.07 2.28
N ARG A 146 -16.46 8.81 1.68
CA ARG A 146 -16.64 10.16 1.12
C ARG A 146 -16.10 10.32 -0.31
N LEU A 147 -16.30 9.31 -1.15
CA LEU A 147 -15.98 9.39 -2.59
C LEU A 147 -16.77 10.51 -3.30
N ASP A 148 -17.90 10.94 -2.74
CA ASP A 148 -18.71 12.06 -3.21
C ASP A 148 -18.01 13.44 -3.09
N ALA A 149 -16.88 13.51 -2.38
CA ALA A 149 -16.13 14.75 -2.21
C ALA A 149 -15.33 15.18 -3.46
N ILE A 150 -15.08 14.26 -4.40
CA ILE A 150 -14.24 14.46 -5.59
C ILE A 150 -15.01 14.19 -6.89
N ASP A 151 -14.47 14.66 -8.01
CA ASP A 151 -14.95 14.28 -9.34
C ASP A 151 -14.39 12.90 -9.71
N VAL A 152 -15.12 11.85 -9.34
CA VAL A 152 -14.75 10.45 -9.63
C VAL A 152 -14.64 10.20 -11.13
N LYS A 153 -15.49 10.84 -11.95
CA LYS A 153 -15.49 10.64 -13.39
C LYS A 153 -14.19 11.15 -14.01
N LYS A 154 -13.76 12.35 -13.62
CA LYS A 154 -12.48 12.90 -14.08
C LYS A 154 -11.28 12.10 -13.60
N ALA A 155 -11.32 11.59 -12.37
CA ALA A 155 -10.27 10.71 -11.86
C ALA A 155 -10.15 9.43 -12.74
N ILE A 156 -11.28 8.83 -13.12
CA ILE A 156 -11.31 7.69 -14.05
C ILE A 156 -10.74 8.09 -15.42
N GLU A 157 -11.15 9.25 -15.97
CA GLU A 157 -10.65 9.75 -17.25
C GLU A 157 -9.12 9.88 -17.24
N PHE A 158 -8.53 10.45 -16.17
CA PHE A 158 -7.07 10.54 -16.02
C PHE A 158 -6.38 9.17 -15.92
N ILE A 159 -6.92 8.24 -15.11
CA ILE A 159 -6.37 6.88 -14.99
C ILE A 159 -6.37 6.18 -16.36
N MET A 160 -7.46 6.33 -17.13
CA MET A 160 -7.56 5.70 -18.45
C MET A 160 -6.63 6.33 -19.49
N LEU A 161 -6.24 7.60 -19.35
CA LEU A 161 -5.19 8.22 -20.17
C LEU A 161 -3.81 7.60 -19.92
N CYS A 162 -3.61 6.94 -18.77
CA CYS A 162 -2.36 6.28 -18.42
C CYS A 162 -2.30 4.81 -18.89
N LYS A 163 -3.37 4.28 -19.50
CA LYS A 163 -3.41 2.92 -20.05
C LYS A 163 -2.55 2.81 -21.31
N ASN A 164 -1.69 1.79 -21.36
CA ASN A 164 -0.80 1.52 -22.49
C ASN A 164 -1.35 0.43 -23.41
N PHE A 165 -0.72 0.30 -24.58
CA PHE A 165 -1.09 -0.69 -25.60
C PHE A 165 -0.93 -2.14 -25.14
N ASP A 166 -0.09 -2.38 -24.12
CA ASP A 166 0.20 -3.69 -23.53
C ASP A 166 -0.82 -4.09 -22.45
N GLY A 167 -1.87 -3.28 -22.25
CA GLY A 167 -2.89 -3.47 -21.22
C GLY A 167 -2.50 -2.93 -19.84
N GLY A 168 -1.21 -2.65 -19.62
CA GLY A 168 -0.69 -2.07 -18.38
C GLY A 168 -0.97 -0.58 -18.26
N PHE A 169 -0.50 0.01 -17.16
CA PHE A 169 -0.68 1.43 -16.85
C PHE A 169 0.64 2.10 -16.48
N GLY A 170 0.92 3.26 -17.08
CA GLY A 170 2.02 4.14 -16.69
C GLY A 170 1.67 5.00 -15.49
N ASN A 171 2.68 5.63 -14.89
CA ASN A 171 2.47 6.54 -13.76
C ASN A 171 1.95 7.92 -14.20
N THR A 172 2.18 8.28 -15.46
CA THR A 172 1.60 9.42 -16.18
C THR A 172 1.28 8.99 -17.62
N PRO A 173 0.47 9.76 -18.38
CA PRO A 173 0.17 9.42 -19.77
C PRO A 173 1.43 9.25 -20.62
N GLY A 174 1.54 8.09 -21.28
CA GLY A 174 2.69 7.73 -22.12
C GLY A 174 3.91 7.18 -21.38
N ALA A 175 3.88 7.11 -20.03
CA ALA A 175 4.93 6.45 -19.27
C ALA A 175 4.85 4.92 -19.38
N GLU A 176 5.98 4.24 -19.19
CA GLU A 176 6.09 2.78 -19.21
C GLU A 176 5.15 2.12 -18.18
N SER A 177 4.55 0.99 -18.56
CA SER A 177 3.65 0.20 -17.71
C SER A 177 4.34 -0.26 -16.42
N HIS A 178 3.84 0.23 -15.28
CA HIS A 178 4.35 -0.07 -13.93
C HIS A 178 3.31 0.21 -12.82
N ALA A 179 2.36 1.12 -13.04
CA ALA A 179 1.40 1.58 -12.04
C ALA A 179 0.11 0.74 -11.98
N VAL A 180 0.17 -0.53 -12.40
CA VAL A 180 -1.01 -1.40 -12.54
C VAL A 180 -1.78 -1.53 -11.23
N PHE A 181 -1.11 -1.77 -10.10
CA PHE A 181 -1.79 -1.87 -8.80
C PHE A 181 -2.58 -0.60 -8.47
N CYS A 182 -1.97 0.58 -8.63
CA CYS A 182 -2.62 1.85 -8.31
C CYS A 182 -3.82 2.10 -9.22
N CYS A 183 -3.66 1.93 -10.53
CA CYS A 183 -4.73 2.18 -11.50
C CYS A 183 -5.89 1.19 -11.36
N VAL A 184 -5.60 -0.12 -11.31
CA VAL A 184 -6.63 -1.16 -11.20
C VAL A 184 -7.29 -1.11 -9.82
N GLY A 185 -6.53 -0.89 -8.75
CA GLY A 185 -7.06 -0.71 -7.40
C GLY A 185 -8.00 0.49 -7.31
N ALA A 186 -7.62 1.64 -7.88
CA ALA A 186 -8.49 2.81 -7.94
C ALA A 186 -9.79 2.52 -8.71
N LEU A 187 -9.69 1.87 -9.88
CA LEU A 187 -10.83 1.47 -10.69
C LEU A 187 -11.73 0.44 -9.97
N ALA A 188 -11.17 -0.47 -9.18
CA ALA A 188 -11.93 -1.39 -8.34
C ALA A 188 -12.76 -0.65 -7.30
N ILE A 189 -12.17 0.31 -6.60
CA ILE A 189 -12.85 1.09 -5.56
C ILE A 189 -14.05 1.87 -6.12
N VAL A 190 -13.92 2.41 -7.33
CA VAL A 190 -14.98 3.18 -8.00
C VAL A 190 -15.84 2.33 -8.94
N ASN A 191 -15.81 1.00 -8.79
CA ASN A 191 -16.62 0.03 -9.54
C ASN A 191 -16.53 0.19 -11.07
N SER A 192 -15.33 0.45 -11.58
CA SER A 192 -15.04 0.74 -12.98
C SER A 192 -14.05 -0.26 -13.62
N LEU A 193 -13.95 -1.46 -13.06
CA LEU A 193 -13.10 -2.54 -13.60
C LEU A 193 -13.48 -2.98 -15.02
N HIS A 194 -14.73 -2.74 -15.45
CA HIS A 194 -15.19 -3.02 -16.81
C HIS A 194 -14.43 -2.22 -17.89
N LEU A 195 -13.64 -1.21 -17.51
CA LEU A 195 -12.76 -0.45 -18.42
C LEU A 195 -11.39 -1.12 -18.64
N VAL A 196 -11.05 -2.09 -17.79
CA VAL A 196 -9.81 -2.86 -17.88
C VAL A 196 -10.04 -4.02 -18.84
N ASP A 197 -9.09 -4.21 -19.76
CA ASP A 197 -9.05 -5.41 -20.59
C ASP A 197 -8.39 -6.52 -19.77
N ALA A 198 -9.22 -7.35 -19.14
CA ALA A 198 -8.76 -8.36 -18.19
C ALA A 198 -7.88 -9.42 -18.85
N ASP A 199 -8.16 -9.78 -20.10
CA ASP A 199 -7.37 -10.79 -20.82
C ASP A 199 -5.99 -10.23 -21.17
N LEU A 200 -5.94 -9.04 -21.78
CA LEU A 200 -4.67 -8.42 -22.16
C LEU A 200 -3.82 -8.08 -20.94
N LEU A 201 -4.42 -7.47 -19.91
CA LEU A 201 -3.70 -7.17 -18.67
C LEU A 201 -3.28 -8.45 -17.94
N GLY A 202 -4.11 -9.50 -17.97
CA GLY A 202 -3.79 -10.81 -17.42
C GLY A 202 -2.55 -11.40 -18.07
N TRP A 203 -2.45 -11.36 -19.39
CA TRP A 203 -1.24 -11.77 -20.13
C TRP A 203 -0.02 -10.95 -19.70
N TRP A 204 -0.14 -9.63 -19.62
CA TRP A 204 0.95 -8.76 -19.17
C TRP A 204 1.44 -9.11 -17.77
N LEU A 205 0.51 -9.38 -16.84
CA LEU A 205 0.82 -9.78 -15.46
C LEU A 205 1.51 -11.15 -15.41
N CYS A 206 1.06 -12.13 -16.21
CA CYS A 206 1.70 -13.44 -16.27
C CYS A 206 3.16 -13.36 -16.73
N GLU A 207 3.48 -12.46 -17.66
CA GLU A 207 4.85 -12.22 -18.13
C GLU A 207 5.76 -11.50 -17.12
N ARG A 208 5.26 -11.14 -15.94
CA ARG A 208 6.09 -10.62 -14.85
C ARG A 208 6.75 -11.72 -14.03
N GLN A 209 6.22 -12.95 -14.09
CA GLN A 209 6.81 -14.06 -13.35
C GLN A 209 8.07 -14.58 -14.05
N LEU A 210 9.19 -14.55 -13.33
CA LEU A 210 10.49 -15.01 -13.80
C LEU A 210 10.71 -16.49 -13.48
N LYS A 211 11.74 -17.08 -14.08
CA LYS A 211 12.05 -18.52 -13.95
C LYS A 211 12.33 -18.96 -12.52
N ASN A 212 12.79 -18.04 -11.67
CA ASN A 212 13.04 -18.29 -10.26
C ASN A 212 11.77 -18.27 -9.39
N GLY A 213 10.61 -17.91 -9.97
CA GLY A 213 9.32 -17.81 -9.30
C GLY A 213 8.96 -16.42 -8.79
N GLY A 214 9.93 -15.49 -8.72
CA GLY A 214 9.71 -14.09 -8.36
C GLY A 214 9.04 -13.30 -9.48
N LEU A 215 8.59 -12.08 -9.14
CA LEU A 215 7.94 -11.16 -10.06
C LEU A 215 8.84 -9.95 -10.30
N ASN A 216 8.85 -9.42 -11.53
CA ASN A 216 9.45 -8.11 -11.80
C ASN A 216 8.38 -7.02 -11.91
N GLY A 217 8.74 -5.77 -11.58
CA GLY A 217 7.83 -4.63 -11.72
C GLY A 217 7.60 -4.20 -13.18
N ARG A 218 8.56 -4.50 -14.07
CA ARG A 218 8.55 -4.11 -15.51
C ARG A 218 9.24 -5.18 -16.36
N PRO A 219 8.90 -5.30 -17.66
CA PRO A 219 9.60 -6.20 -18.58
C PRO A 219 11.13 -6.05 -18.52
N GLU A 220 11.83 -7.18 -18.64
CA GLU A 220 13.31 -7.26 -18.65
C GLU A 220 14.02 -6.81 -17.35
N LYS A 221 13.28 -6.58 -16.26
CA LYS A 221 13.87 -6.36 -14.92
C LYS A 221 14.02 -7.66 -14.12
N LEU A 222 14.88 -7.63 -13.11
CA LEU A 222 15.12 -8.73 -12.17
C LEU A 222 13.95 -8.88 -11.18
N GLU A 223 13.88 -10.06 -10.57
CA GLU A 223 13.00 -10.44 -9.45
C GLU A 223 13.32 -9.74 -8.13
N ASP A 224 12.40 -9.92 -7.16
CA ASP A 224 12.56 -9.55 -5.76
C ASP A 224 12.55 -10.83 -4.82
N ASP A 225 13.51 -11.04 -3.87
CA ASP A 225 13.72 -12.24 -3.01
C ASP A 225 14.56 -12.00 -1.70
N PRO A 226 14.29 -12.66 -0.54
CA PRO A 226 15.02 -12.41 0.73
C PRO A 226 15.89 -13.55 1.32
N GLU A 227 16.99 -13.19 2.00
CA GLU A 227 17.54 -13.96 3.13
C GLU A 227 17.84 -13.05 4.35
N SER A 228 17.52 -13.54 5.56
CA SER A 228 17.45 -12.86 6.88
C SER A 228 16.07 -12.22 7.19
N GLY A 229 15.60 -12.31 8.44
CA GLY A 229 14.21 -11.96 8.82
C GLY A 229 13.80 -10.54 8.44
N GLY A 230 12.54 -10.38 8.01
CA GLY A 230 12.14 -9.33 7.09
C GLY A 230 12.09 -9.89 5.67
N ILE A 231 11.56 -9.15 4.70
CA ILE A 231 11.68 -9.47 3.26
C ILE A 231 12.42 -8.28 2.63
N ALA A 232 13.35 -8.54 1.72
CA ALA A 232 14.15 -7.55 1.02
C ALA A 232 13.70 -7.45 -0.44
N ASP A 233 14.24 -6.45 -1.14
CA ASP A 233 14.13 -6.36 -2.61
C ASP A 233 14.79 -7.61 -3.21
N ARG A 234 16.12 -7.82 -3.14
CA ARG A 234 16.78 -9.00 -3.78
C ARG A 234 17.72 -9.81 -2.87
N PRO A 235 18.21 -10.99 -3.30
CA PRO A 235 19.19 -11.75 -2.54
C PRO A 235 20.48 -10.94 -2.36
N GLY A 236 20.83 -10.66 -1.10
CA GLY A 236 21.96 -9.81 -0.75
C GLY A 236 21.61 -8.34 -0.49
N ASP A 237 20.37 -7.93 -0.77
CA ASP A 237 19.88 -6.61 -0.38
C ASP A 237 19.50 -6.56 1.10
N MET A 238 19.42 -5.34 1.63
CA MET A 238 18.99 -5.09 2.99
C MET A 238 17.48 -5.31 3.12
N VAL A 239 17.07 -6.01 4.18
CA VAL A 239 15.66 -6.19 4.52
C VAL A 239 15.01 -4.86 4.90
N ASP A 240 13.78 -4.65 4.45
CA ASP A 240 12.98 -3.49 4.83
C ASP A 240 11.53 -3.88 5.15
N VAL A 241 10.86 -3.00 5.89
CA VAL A 241 9.49 -3.25 6.34
C VAL A 241 8.45 -3.12 5.20
N PHE A 242 8.79 -2.42 4.11
CA PHE A 242 7.94 -2.30 2.93
C PHE A 242 7.83 -3.66 2.22
N HIS A 243 8.96 -4.25 1.82
CA HIS A 243 8.99 -5.57 1.19
C HIS A 243 8.49 -6.65 2.14
N THR A 244 8.71 -6.49 3.46
CA THR A 244 8.10 -7.38 4.47
C THR A 244 6.58 -7.43 4.37
N LEU A 245 5.89 -6.28 4.34
CA LEU A 245 4.44 -6.27 4.15
C LEU A 245 4.05 -6.90 2.82
N PHE A 246 4.62 -6.44 1.70
CA PHE A 246 4.16 -6.83 0.37
C PHE A 246 4.44 -8.30 0.06
N GLY A 247 5.53 -8.87 0.56
CA GLY A 247 5.79 -10.30 0.48
C GLY A 247 4.79 -11.12 1.30
N ILE A 248 4.46 -10.70 2.53
CA ILE A 248 3.44 -11.36 3.36
C ILE A 248 2.05 -11.25 2.71
N ALA A 249 1.71 -10.09 2.15
CA ALA A 249 0.46 -9.89 1.42
C ALA A 249 0.39 -10.78 0.17
N GLY A 250 1.49 -10.90 -0.58
CA GLY A 250 1.59 -11.82 -1.72
C GLY A 250 1.37 -13.27 -1.31
N LEU A 251 2.02 -13.73 -0.24
CA LEU A 251 1.78 -15.07 0.34
C LEU A 251 0.32 -15.27 0.78
N SER A 252 -0.28 -14.25 1.38
CA SER A 252 -1.69 -14.28 1.76
C SER A 252 -2.62 -14.44 0.54
N LEU A 253 -2.36 -13.72 -0.56
CA LEU A 253 -3.13 -13.83 -1.80
C LEU A 253 -2.98 -15.21 -2.46
N LEU A 254 -1.81 -15.83 -2.34
CA LEU A 254 -1.53 -17.19 -2.82
C LEU A 254 -2.12 -18.29 -1.92
N GLY A 255 -2.74 -17.92 -0.79
CA GLY A 255 -3.34 -18.88 0.14
C GLY A 255 -2.33 -19.62 1.00
N TYR A 256 -1.15 -19.02 1.26
CA TYR A 256 -0.16 -19.59 2.17
C TYR A 256 -0.80 -19.84 3.55
N PRO A 257 -0.61 -21.04 4.15
CA PRO A 257 -1.29 -21.43 5.37
C PRO A 257 -0.93 -20.50 6.53
N ASP A 258 -1.84 -20.43 7.50
CA ASP A 258 -1.66 -19.70 8.75
C ASP A 258 -1.51 -18.17 8.68
N LEU A 259 -1.67 -17.56 7.51
CA LEU A 259 -1.86 -16.10 7.36
C LEU A 259 -3.34 -15.71 7.42
N LYS A 260 -3.64 -14.49 7.91
CA LYS A 260 -4.95 -13.88 7.66
C LYS A 260 -5.05 -13.46 6.20
N SER A 261 -6.26 -13.46 5.64
CA SER A 261 -6.50 -12.97 4.29
C SER A 261 -6.30 -11.44 4.21
N VAL A 262 -5.55 -10.99 3.22
CA VAL A 262 -5.48 -9.59 2.80
C VAL A 262 -6.58 -9.25 1.79
N ASP A 263 -7.08 -8.01 1.82
CA ASP A 263 -7.92 -7.45 0.77
C ASP A 263 -7.04 -6.95 -0.38
N PRO A 264 -7.25 -7.40 -1.64
CA PRO A 264 -6.37 -7.09 -2.76
C PRO A 264 -6.49 -5.65 -3.26
N VAL A 265 -7.52 -4.91 -2.84
CA VAL A 265 -7.78 -3.54 -3.29
C VAL A 265 -7.22 -2.53 -2.30
N TYR A 266 -7.39 -2.75 -0.99
CA TYR A 266 -6.91 -1.82 0.05
C TYR A 266 -5.57 -2.20 0.66
N CYS A 267 -5.07 -3.41 0.41
CA CYS A 267 -3.90 -3.99 1.12
C CYS A 267 -4.06 -3.94 2.65
N LEU A 268 -5.29 -4.16 3.13
CA LEU A 268 -5.63 -4.25 4.55
C LEU A 268 -6.04 -5.69 4.89
N PRO A 269 -5.98 -6.11 6.16
CA PRO A 269 -6.58 -7.38 6.56
C PRO A 269 -8.06 -7.41 6.16
N LYS A 270 -8.50 -8.47 5.49
CA LYS A 270 -9.85 -8.57 4.91
C LYS A 270 -10.96 -8.34 5.94
N TYR A 271 -10.75 -8.79 7.17
CA TYR A 271 -11.70 -8.59 8.26
C TYR A 271 -11.86 -7.11 8.67
N VAL A 272 -10.83 -6.28 8.50
CA VAL A 272 -10.89 -4.82 8.75
C VAL A 272 -11.78 -4.16 7.70
N VAL A 273 -11.59 -4.50 6.43
CA VAL A 273 -12.41 -4.00 5.31
C VAL A 273 -13.88 -4.42 5.45
N GLN A 274 -14.12 -5.64 5.92
CA GLN A 274 -15.45 -6.14 6.27
C GLN A 274 -16.07 -5.37 7.43
N ARG A 275 -15.31 -5.13 8.51
CA ARG A 275 -15.76 -4.37 9.69
C ARG A 275 -16.28 -2.99 9.31
N ILE A 276 -15.62 -2.30 8.38
CA ILE A 276 -16.03 -0.97 7.94
C ILE A 276 -17.09 -0.98 6.82
N GLY A 277 -17.51 -2.16 6.34
CA GLY A 277 -18.59 -2.32 5.38
C GLY A 277 -18.21 -2.00 3.93
N LEU A 278 -16.96 -2.24 3.53
CA LEU A 278 -16.48 -2.03 2.15
C LEU A 278 -16.35 -3.31 1.32
N ALA A 279 -16.43 -4.49 1.95
CA ALA A 279 -16.16 -5.77 1.31
C ALA A 279 -17.11 -6.18 0.16
N GLU A 280 -18.27 -5.54 0.01
CA GLU A 280 -19.25 -5.83 -1.05
C GLU A 280 -19.14 -4.90 -2.27
N ARG A 281 -18.22 -3.92 -2.26
CA ARG A 281 -18.20 -2.85 -3.28
C ARG A 281 -17.50 -3.22 -4.59
N TYR A 282 -16.79 -4.34 -4.63
CA TYR A 282 -16.07 -4.82 -5.82
C TYR A 282 -16.13 -6.35 -5.82
N HIS A 283 -16.75 -6.92 -6.85
CA HIS A 283 -16.71 -8.35 -7.11
C HIS A 283 -15.40 -8.64 -7.84
N VAL A 284 -14.42 -9.18 -7.12
CA VAL A 284 -13.23 -9.82 -7.70
C VAL A 284 -13.56 -11.29 -7.96
#